data_AF-B1XXR3-F1
#
_entry.id   AF-B1XXR3-F1
#
_cell.length_a   1.000
_cell.length_b   1.000
_cell.length_c   1.000
_cell.angle_alpha   90.00
_cell.angle_beta   90.00
_cell.angle_gamma   90.00
#
_symmetry.space_group_name_H-M   'P 1'
#
loop_
_entity.id
_entity.type
_entity.pdbx_description
1 polymer ?
#
loop_
_entity_poly.entity_id
_entity_poly.type
_entity_poly.pdbx_seq_one_letter_code
_entity_poly.pdbx_strand_id
1 'polypeptide(L)'
;MNRTLLTTLAALALVFAAGPGRAQNPAAVKAIYESGCIGCHGTGVLGAPKFGDKAQWAPRAKAGIDALVKSAIAGTDKGMPPKGGRADLSPAQLRAVIEYMMSGGTAKAPEVAAAKPVPAKADPKAAAKVDPKAAAAPAADAAPVAAAPAATAAALADPAPPAATLAAARAAAPNPAPNAAVNAFNRLLKPVGRFNRPAVESGIHDPTNDMTLQLQPPAVAFAALPKSPAGNHVDWVKSLDGKAIEPRWDRLDSAAAAVVMDLNIVREVKGSMPDVVYPHKQHTEWLDCSNCHPAIFVPQKGANQISMASILLGQKCGVCHGKVAFPVSECRLCHSKKKADTTVAQERKP
;
A
#
# COMPACT_ATOMS: atom_id res chain seq x y z
N MET A 1 5.03 -74.40 -10.40
CA MET A 1 4.97 -74.16 -11.86
C MET A 1 3.59 -73.61 -12.21
N ASN A 2 3.50 -72.33 -12.60
CA ASN A 2 2.78 -71.87 -13.79
C ASN A 2 3.00 -70.37 -13.97
N ARG A 3 3.20 -69.99 -15.24
CA ARG A 3 3.85 -68.78 -15.73
C ARG A 3 2.81 -67.79 -16.27
N THR A 4 3.21 -66.52 -16.34
CA THR A 4 2.86 -65.50 -17.37
C THR A 4 1.43 -64.97 -17.42
N LEU A 5 1.27 -63.66 -17.19
CA LEU A 5 0.94 -62.68 -18.23
C LEU A 5 1.04 -61.24 -17.73
N LEU A 6 1.97 -60.48 -18.33
CA LEU A 6 2.02 -59.03 -18.35
C LEU A 6 0.81 -58.48 -19.11
N THR A 7 0.17 -57.42 -18.62
CA THR A 7 -0.41 -56.36 -19.46
C THR A 7 -0.28 -55.01 -18.76
N THR A 8 -0.03 -54.00 -19.59
CA THR A 8 0.52 -52.66 -19.35
C THR A 8 -0.56 -51.56 -19.37
N LEU A 9 -0.15 -50.34 -18.97
CA LEU A 9 -0.77 -49.00 -19.17
C LEU A 9 -1.90 -48.62 -18.18
N ALA A 10 -1.96 -47.41 -17.61
CA ALA A 10 -1.10 -46.24 -17.65
C ALA A 10 -1.42 -45.36 -16.43
N ALA A 11 -0.40 -45.03 -15.61
CA ALA A 11 -0.52 -43.98 -14.62
C ALA A 11 -0.40 -42.62 -15.34
N LEU A 12 -1.52 -41.91 -15.50
CA LEU A 12 -1.53 -40.52 -15.96
C LEU A 12 -1.05 -39.64 -14.80
N ALA A 13 0.27 -39.57 -14.62
CA ALA A 13 0.90 -38.54 -13.81
C ALA A 13 0.72 -37.21 -14.54
N LEU A 14 -0.23 -36.39 -14.08
CA LEU A 14 -0.33 -34.98 -14.46
C LEU A 14 0.89 -34.25 -13.89
N VAL A 15 1.97 -34.24 -14.66
CA VAL A 15 3.12 -33.36 -14.44
C VAL A 15 2.63 -31.94 -14.70
N PHE A 16 2.34 -31.19 -13.63
CA PHE A 16 2.25 -29.74 -13.71
C PHE A 16 3.65 -29.20 -14.02
N ALA A 17 3.97 -29.09 -15.31
CA ALA A 17 5.12 -28.36 -15.78
C ALA A 17 4.92 -26.87 -15.45
N ALA A 18 5.58 -26.39 -14.39
CA ALA A 18 5.80 -24.97 -14.17
C ALA A 18 6.77 -24.46 -15.25
N GLY A 19 6.24 -24.17 -16.44
CA GLY A 19 7.02 -23.60 -17.53
C GLY A 19 7.51 -22.17 -17.19
N PRO A 20 8.69 -21.75 -17.70
CA PRO A 20 9.30 -20.45 -17.43
C PRO A 20 8.55 -19.24 -18.07
N GLY A 21 7.33 -19.43 -18.59
CA GLY A 21 6.58 -18.43 -19.36
C GLY A 21 5.69 -17.48 -18.54
N ARG A 22 5.48 -17.70 -17.24
CA ARG A 22 4.60 -16.81 -16.45
C ARG A 22 5.16 -15.40 -16.22
N ALA A 23 6.49 -15.24 -16.30
CA ALA A 23 7.16 -13.95 -16.09
C ALA A 23 7.11 -13.01 -17.31
N GLN A 24 6.66 -13.50 -18.48
CA GLN A 24 6.75 -12.78 -19.76
C GLN A 24 5.41 -12.20 -20.24
N ASN A 25 4.31 -12.46 -19.52
CA ASN A 25 3.03 -11.85 -19.85
C ASN A 25 3.03 -10.38 -19.37
N PRO A 26 2.84 -9.39 -20.26
CA PRO A 26 2.76 -7.98 -19.86
C PRO A 26 1.73 -7.70 -18.76
N ALA A 27 0.62 -8.46 -18.73
CA ALA A 27 -0.38 -8.36 -17.67
C ALA A 27 0.16 -8.84 -16.31
N ALA A 28 0.99 -9.89 -16.29
CA ALA A 28 1.62 -10.38 -15.07
C ALA A 28 2.71 -9.42 -14.57
N VAL A 29 3.50 -8.84 -15.49
CA VAL A 29 4.52 -7.84 -15.14
C VAL A 29 3.89 -6.57 -14.58
N LYS A 30 2.82 -6.08 -15.21
CA LYS A 30 2.01 -4.97 -14.71
C LYS A 30 1.41 -5.28 -13.33
N ALA A 31 0.88 -6.49 -13.12
CA ALA A 31 0.35 -6.89 -11.83
C ALA A 31 1.42 -6.94 -10.72
N ILE A 32 2.64 -7.38 -11.03
CA ILE A 32 3.78 -7.33 -10.09
C ILE A 32 4.11 -5.88 -9.74
N TYR A 33 4.19 -5.01 -10.75
CA TYR A 33 4.41 -3.58 -10.54
C TYR A 33 3.33 -2.95 -9.64
N GLU A 34 2.06 -3.18 -9.95
CA GLU A 34 0.92 -2.62 -9.20
C GLU A 34 0.78 -3.17 -7.79
N SER A 35 1.19 -4.42 -7.55
CA SER A 35 1.05 -5.06 -6.24
C SER A 35 2.22 -4.84 -5.28
N GLY A 36 3.38 -4.37 -5.76
CA GLY A 36 4.57 -4.22 -4.90
C GLY A 36 5.46 -3.03 -5.19
N CYS A 37 5.54 -2.56 -6.45
CA CYS A 37 6.53 -1.57 -6.84
C CYS A 37 5.96 -0.14 -6.91
N ILE A 38 4.68 -0.02 -7.30
CA ILE A 38 4.00 1.28 -7.52
C ILE A 38 3.94 2.15 -6.26
N GLY A 39 3.92 1.54 -5.07
CA GLY A 39 3.84 2.26 -3.80
C GLY A 39 4.98 3.26 -3.61
N CYS A 40 6.18 2.92 -4.08
CA CYS A 40 7.34 3.82 -4.05
C CYS A 40 7.66 4.42 -5.43
N HIS A 41 7.61 3.61 -6.48
CA HIS A 41 8.03 4.03 -7.82
C HIS A 41 6.93 4.76 -8.61
N GLY A 42 5.67 4.79 -8.16
CA GLY A 42 4.62 5.55 -8.84
C GLY A 42 4.83 7.06 -8.72
N THR A 43 5.07 7.53 -7.50
CA THR A 43 5.24 8.97 -7.18
C THR A 43 6.67 9.34 -6.79
N GLY A 44 7.56 8.37 -6.64
CA GLY A 44 8.97 8.59 -6.29
C GLY A 44 9.20 8.84 -4.80
N VAL A 45 8.56 8.03 -3.95
CA VAL A 45 8.69 8.08 -2.48
C VAL A 45 10.17 7.94 -2.10
N LEU A 46 10.64 8.76 -1.16
CA LEU A 46 12.04 8.81 -0.69
C LEU A 46 13.08 8.96 -1.83
N GLY A 47 12.69 9.56 -2.95
CA GLY A 47 13.56 9.72 -4.12
C GLY A 47 13.70 8.46 -4.98
N ALA A 48 12.77 7.50 -4.84
CA ALA A 48 12.67 6.36 -5.75
C ALA A 48 12.47 6.84 -7.20
N PRO A 49 13.10 6.18 -8.19
CA PRO A 49 12.94 6.56 -9.59
C PRO A 49 11.48 6.36 -10.02
N LYS A 50 10.85 7.45 -10.48
CA LYS A 50 9.45 7.47 -10.90
C LYS A 50 9.22 6.61 -12.14
N PHE A 51 8.10 5.91 -12.18
CA PHE A 51 7.66 5.07 -13.29
C PHE A 51 7.61 5.88 -14.59
N GLY A 52 8.32 5.39 -15.61
CA GLY A 52 8.40 6.04 -16.92
C GLY A 52 9.18 7.36 -16.96
N ASP A 53 9.74 7.83 -15.84
CA ASP A 53 10.52 9.06 -15.80
C ASP A 53 11.92 8.83 -16.38
N LYS A 54 12.04 9.06 -17.69
CA LYS A 54 13.28 8.86 -18.44
C LYS A 54 14.47 9.63 -17.85
N ALA A 55 14.25 10.81 -17.26
CA ALA A 55 15.32 11.61 -16.69
C ALA A 55 15.90 10.94 -15.43
N GLN A 56 15.04 10.32 -14.61
CA GLN A 56 15.47 9.58 -13.41
C GLN A 56 16.07 8.21 -13.75
N TRP A 57 15.57 7.55 -14.79
CA TRP A 57 16.04 6.23 -15.23
C TRP A 57 17.31 6.27 -16.08
N ALA A 58 17.56 7.33 -16.87
CA ALA A 58 18.74 7.44 -17.74
C ALA A 58 20.09 7.23 -17.01
N PRO A 59 20.39 7.89 -15.87
CA PRO A 59 21.66 7.66 -15.17
C PRO A 59 21.76 6.25 -14.55
N ARG A 60 20.63 5.61 -14.23
CA ARG A 60 20.57 4.27 -13.64
C ARG A 60 20.74 3.19 -14.71
N ALA A 61 20.17 3.41 -15.88
CA ALA A 61 20.29 2.52 -17.04
C ALA A 61 21.74 2.38 -17.51
N LYS A 62 22.62 3.37 -17.25
CA LYS A 62 24.06 3.30 -17.57
C LYS A 62 24.78 2.15 -16.86
N ALA A 63 24.31 1.74 -15.69
CA ALA A 63 24.87 0.59 -14.97
C ALA A 63 24.45 -0.76 -15.58
N GLY A 64 23.49 -0.75 -16.52
CA GLY A 64 22.91 -1.94 -17.13
C GLY A 64 21.81 -2.57 -16.26
N ILE A 65 20.93 -3.31 -16.92
CA ILE A 65 19.77 -3.94 -16.28
C ILE A 65 20.16 -5.00 -15.24
N ASP A 66 21.26 -5.73 -15.44
CA ASP A 66 21.72 -6.74 -14.48
C ASP A 66 22.17 -6.12 -13.14
N ALA A 67 22.82 -4.95 -13.18
CA ALA A 67 23.18 -4.21 -11.98
C ALA A 67 21.94 -3.71 -11.24
N LEU A 68 20.91 -3.26 -11.97
CA LEU A 68 19.64 -2.84 -11.39
C LEU A 68 18.90 -4.01 -10.75
N VAL A 69 18.90 -5.19 -11.38
CA VAL A 69 18.31 -6.41 -10.80
C VAL A 69 19.06 -6.81 -9.53
N LYS A 70 20.40 -6.77 -9.54
CA LYS A 70 21.22 -7.07 -8.35
C LYS A 70 20.94 -6.10 -7.21
N SER A 71 20.86 -4.80 -7.51
CA SER A 71 20.50 -3.77 -6.53
C SER A 71 19.07 -3.97 -6.01
N ALA A 72 18.12 -4.33 -6.87
CA ALA A 72 16.75 -4.59 -6.45
C ALA A 72 16.63 -5.84 -5.56
N ILE A 73 17.42 -6.89 -5.82
CA ILE A 73 17.47 -8.10 -4.98
C ILE A 73 18.04 -7.77 -3.60
N ALA A 74 19.15 -7.03 -3.54
CA ALA A 74 19.78 -6.66 -2.28
C ALA A 74 19.00 -5.59 -1.50
N GLY A 75 18.21 -4.77 -2.19
CA GLY A 75 17.67 -3.54 -1.64
C GLY A 75 18.71 -2.41 -1.67
N THR A 76 18.33 -1.24 -1.16
CA THR A 76 19.22 -0.09 -1.01
C THR A 76 19.03 0.56 0.34
N ASP A 77 20.09 1.11 0.90
CA ASP A 77 20.08 1.85 2.18
C ASP A 77 19.21 3.10 2.12
N LYS A 78 18.80 3.53 0.92
CA LYS A 78 17.90 4.67 0.68
C LYS A 78 16.41 4.31 0.81
N GLY A 79 16.09 3.14 1.36
CA GLY A 79 14.73 2.73 1.68
C GLY A 79 14.06 1.81 0.66
N MET A 80 14.82 1.23 -0.30
CA MET A 80 14.29 0.16 -1.15
C MET A 80 14.53 -1.19 -0.46
N PRO A 81 13.49 -1.92 0.01
CA PRO A 81 13.67 -3.21 0.65
C PRO A 81 14.18 -4.29 -0.34
N PRO A 82 14.82 -5.37 0.14
CA PRO A 82 15.22 -6.51 -0.67
C PRO A 82 14.05 -7.04 -1.51
N LYS A 83 14.28 -7.23 -2.81
CA LYS A 83 13.27 -7.59 -3.83
C LYS A 83 12.03 -6.69 -3.84
N GLY A 84 12.13 -5.44 -3.38
CA GLY A 84 10.97 -4.56 -3.25
C GLY A 84 9.96 -5.04 -2.20
N GLY A 85 10.40 -5.77 -1.17
CA GLY A 85 9.54 -6.31 -0.12
C GLY A 85 8.80 -7.59 -0.52
N ARG A 86 9.07 -8.12 -1.71
CA ARG A 86 8.41 -9.30 -2.28
C ARG A 86 9.40 -10.45 -2.42
N ALA A 87 9.53 -11.24 -1.36
CA ALA A 87 10.45 -12.38 -1.31
C ALA A 87 10.17 -13.45 -2.39
N ASP A 88 8.92 -13.53 -2.83
CA ASP A 88 8.39 -14.46 -3.83
C ASP A 88 8.85 -14.18 -5.27
N LEU A 89 9.42 -13.00 -5.55
CA LEU A 89 9.86 -12.67 -6.91
C LEU A 89 11.16 -13.40 -7.29
N SER A 90 11.12 -14.03 -8.46
CA SER A 90 12.31 -14.55 -9.14
C SER A 90 13.15 -13.42 -9.76
N PRO A 91 14.46 -13.60 -9.98
CA PRO A 91 15.30 -12.63 -10.68
C PRO A 91 14.75 -12.25 -12.07
N ALA A 92 14.14 -13.20 -12.78
CA ALA A 92 13.53 -12.95 -14.08
C ALA A 92 12.30 -12.03 -13.99
N GLN A 93 11.46 -12.22 -12.97
CA GLN A 93 10.32 -11.32 -12.71
C GLN A 93 10.77 -9.92 -12.30
N LEU A 94 11.83 -9.82 -11.49
CA LEU A 94 12.42 -8.54 -11.11
C LEU A 94 13.01 -7.80 -12.32
N ARG A 95 13.68 -8.52 -13.23
CA ARG A 95 14.15 -7.92 -14.48
C ARG A 95 13.00 -7.34 -15.30
N ALA A 96 11.97 -8.15 -15.55
CA ALA A 96 10.84 -7.74 -16.37
C ALA A 96 10.10 -6.52 -15.77
N VAL A 97 9.93 -6.47 -14.44
CA VAL A 97 9.29 -5.32 -13.79
C VAL A 97 10.15 -4.05 -13.81
N ILE A 98 11.48 -4.18 -13.72
CA ILE A 98 12.40 -3.03 -13.84
C ILE A 98 12.34 -2.45 -15.26
N GLU A 99 12.36 -3.30 -16.29
CA GLU A 99 12.22 -2.87 -17.68
C GLU A 99 10.84 -2.23 -17.95
N TYR A 100 9.79 -2.81 -17.38
CA TYR A 100 8.44 -2.24 -17.39
C TYR A 100 8.39 -0.86 -16.74
N MET A 101 9.07 -0.67 -15.61
CA MET A 101 9.17 0.61 -14.91
C MET A 101 9.97 1.66 -15.68
N MET A 102 11.09 1.27 -16.28
CA MET A 102 11.93 2.15 -17.10
C MET A 102 11.19 2.65 -18.35
N SER A 103 10.38 1.80 -18.95
CA SER A 103 9.60 2.12 -20.16
C SER A 103 8.29 2.88 -19.87
N GLY A 104 7.90 3.06 -18.61
CA GLY A 104 6.60 3.63 -18.28
C GLY A 104 5.43 2.76 -18.76
N GLY A 105 5.65 1.44 -18.80
CA GLY A 105 4.68 0.46 -19.25
C GLY A 105 4.53 0.35 -20.76
N THR A 106 5.40 1.01 -21.52
CA THR A 106 5.46 0.90 -22.99
C THR A 106 6.35 -0.24 -23.47
N ALA A 107 7.06 -0.93 -22.55
CA ALA A 107 7.91 -2.06 -22.90
C ALA A 107 7.07 -3.19 -23.49
N LYS A 108 7.17 -3.35 -24.81
CA LYS A 108 7.13 -4.66 -25.44
C LYS A 108 8.30 -5.44 -24.86
N ALA A 109 8.03 -6.65 -24.35
CA ALA A 109 9.06 -7.51 -23.73
C ALA A 109 10.31 -7.54 -24.62
N PRO A 110 11.50 -7.19 -24.10
CA PRO A 110 12.72 -7.43 -24.85
C PRO A 110 12.89 -8.95 -24.97
N GLU A 111 12.93 -9.45 -26.19
CA GLU A 111 13.38 -10.82 -26.46
C GLU A 111 14.87 -10.88 -26.10
N VAL A 112 15.17 -11.39 -24.91
CA VAL A 112 16.54 -11.68 -24.54
C VAL A 112 16.88 -13.05 -25.13
N ALA A 113 17.68 -13.02 -26.19
CA ALA A 113 18.28 -14.20 -26.79
C ALA A 113 18.89 -15.11 -25.72
N ALA A 114 18.61 -16.40 -25.86
CA ALA A 114 19.09 -17.46 -24.98
C ALA A 114 20.62 -17.37 -24.79
N ALA A 115 21.06 -17.07 -23.57
CA ALA A 115 22.39 -17.43 -23.14
C ALA A 115 22.43 -18.95 -23.00
N LYS A 116 23.34 -19.59 -23.75
CA LYS A 116 23.53 -21.05 -23.75
C LYS A 116 23.77 -21.59 -22.33
N PRO A 117 23.25 -22.77 -21.98
CA PRO A 117 23.50 -23.38 -20.68
C PRO A 117 24.98 -23.76 -20.55
N VAL A 118 25.63 -23.27 -19.50
CA VAL A 118 26.87 -23.88 -19.01
C VAL A 118 26.46 -24.99 -18.04
N PRO A 119 26.80 -26.27 -18.27
CA PRO A 119 26.41 -27.36 -17.40
C PRO A 119 27.20 -27.28 -16.08
N ALA A 120 26.48 -27.18 -14.97
CA ALA A 120 27.01 -27.44 -13.65
C ALA A 120 27.30 -28.94 -13.52
N LYS A 121 28.58 -29.32 -13.46
CA LYS A 121 29.00 -30.56 -12.82
C LYS A 121 29.26 -30.26 -11.35
N ALA A 122 28.52 -30.94 -10.49
CA ALA A 122 28.89 -31.11 -9.11
C ALA A 122 30.03 -32.13 -9.05
N ASP A 123 31.11 -31.81 -8.36
CA ASP A 123 32.02 -32.79 -7.78
C ASP A 123 32.29 -32.42 -6.30
N PRO A 124 32.12 -33.37 -5.35
CA PRO A 124 32.18 -33.12 -3.93
C PRO A 124 33.59 -33.42 -3.38
N LYS A 125 34.38 -32.38 -3.09
CA LYS A 125 35.44 -32.37 -2.05
C LYS A 125 36.31 -31.12 -2.22
N ALA A 126 36.30 -30.24 -1.22
CA ALA A 126 37.51 -29.66 -0.64
C ALA A 126 37.08 -28.74 0.51
N ALA A 127 37.47 -29.15 1.71
CA ALA A 127 37.35 -28.39 2.93
C ALA A 127 38.44 -27.30 3.01
N ALA A 128 38.20 -26.36 3.93
CA ALA A 128 39.19 -25.51 4.60
C ALA A 128 39.66 -24.29 3.76
N LYS A 129 39.85 -23.07 4.30
CA LYS A 129 39.91 -22.54 5.67
C LYS A 129 39.37 -21.11 5.66
N VAL A 130 38.79 -20.69 6.78
CA VAL A 130 38.62 -19.28 7.14
C VAL A 130 39.74 -18.97 8.10
N ASP A 131 40.56 -17.96 7.81
CA ASP A 131 41.40 -17.31 8.81
C ASP A 131 41.13 -15.79 8.77
N PRO A 132 40.90 -15.15 9.93
CA PRO A 132 40.45 -13.77 10.05
C PRO A 132 41.63 -12.82 10.31
N LYS A 133 41.63 -11.62 9.72
CA LYS A 133 42.28 -10.46 10.35
C LYS A 133 41.78 -9.11 9.84
N ALA A 134 41.55 -8.25 10.82
CA ALA A 134 41.03 -6.89 10.81
C ALA A 134 42.01 -5.81 10.31
N ALA A 135 41.46 -4.64 9.96
CA ALA A 135 41.85 -3.26 10.35
C ALA A 135 41.20 -2.27 9.34
N ALA A 136 40.23 -1.44 9.72
CA ALA A 136 40.32 -0.18 10.48
C ALA A 136 40.85 1.04 9.67
N ALA A 137 39.89 1.88 9.25
CA ALA A 137 39.86 3.36 9.18
C ALA A 137 40.86 4.12 8.25
N PRO A 138 40.69 5.45 7.98
CA PRO A 138 39.67 6.41 8.44
C PRO A 138 39.04 7.32 7.35
N ALA A 139 38.18 8.22 7.83
CA ALA A 139 37.44 9.28 7.15
C ALA A 139 38.30 10.37 6.49
N ALA A 140 37.69 11.12 5.56
CA ALA A 140 38.10 12.48 5.19
C ALA A 140 36.88 13.34 4.83
N ASP A 141 36.86 14.54 5.42
CA ASP A 141 35.88 15.62 5.30
C ASP A 141 35.74 16.22 3.90
N ALA A 142 34.55 16.73 3.59
CA ALA A 142 34.37 18.01 2.90
C ALA A 142 32.94 18.55 3.14
N ALA A 143 32.86 19.68 3.83
CA ALA A 143 31.69 20.55 3.96
C ALA A 143 31.59 21.52 2.74
N PRO A 144 30.82 22.61 2.83
CA PRO A 144 29.40 22.75 2.45
C PRO A 144 29.23 23.58 1.16
N VAL A 145 28.06 23.52 0.52
CA VAL A 145 27.69 24.53 -0.50
C VAL A 145 26.35 25.17 -0.17
N ALA A 146 26.45 26.51 -0.18
CA ALA A 146 25.49 27.50 0.26
C ALA A 146 24.34 27.73 -0.73
N ALA A 147 23.36 28.48 -0.24
CA ALA A 147 22.16 28.92 -0.93
C ALA A 147 22.39 30.04 -1.97
N ALA A 148 21.36 30.18 -2.83
CA ALA A 148 20.88 31.37 -3.54
C ALA A 148 21.54 31.72 -4.91
N PRO A 149 20.85 32.41 -5.85
CA PRO A 149 19.64 33.23 -5.62
C PRO A 149 18.45 33.04 -6.57
N ALA A 150 17.38 33.73 -6.17
CA ALA A 150 16.16 34.00 -6.93
C ALA A 150 16.43 34.84 -8.19
N ALA A 151 15.61 34.62 -9.21
CA ALA A 151 15.42 35.55 -10.32
C ALA A 151 13.91 35.90 -10.44
N THR A 152 13.56 37.10 -9.99
CA THR A 152 12.55 38.00 -10.58
C THR A 152 12.93 38.30 -12.04
N ALA A 153 12.07 38.62 -13.01
CA ALA A 153 10.64 38.89 -13.12
C ALA A 153 10.30 38.82 -14.63
N ALA A 154 9.02 38.63 -14.99
CA ALA A 154 8.36 39.41 -16.04
C ALA A 154 6.90 38.95 -16.17
N ALA A 155 6.00 39.86 -15.82
CA ALA A 155 4.58 39.76 -16.12
C ALA A 155 4.36 39.90 -17.63
N LEU A 156 3.52 39.02 -18.18
CA LEU A 156 2.69 39.35 -19.33
C LEU A 156 1.26 39.00 -18.95
N ALA A 157 0.49 40.06 -18.75
CA ALA A 157 -0.94 40.02 -18.64
C ALA A 157 -1.52 39.83 -20.04
N ASP A 158 -2.46 38.91 -20.18
CA ASP A 158 -3.44 38.92 -21.27
C ASP A 158 -4.83 38.55 -20.70
N PRO A 159 -5.91 39.07 -21.30
CA PRO A 159 -7.16 39.36 -20.62
C PRO A 159 -8.06 38.12 -20.44
N ALA A 160 -8.84 38.14 -19.37
CA ALA A 160 -9.89 37.16 -19.10
C ALA A 160 -10.95 37.16 -20.22
N PRO A 161 -11.39 35.99 -20.72
CA PRO A 161 -12.52 35.91 -21.64
C PRO A 161 -13.85 36.22 -20.93
N PRO A 162 -14.85 36.75 -21.65
CA PRO A 162 -16.10 37.25 -21.07
C PRO A 162 -16.96 36.14 -20.44
N ALA A 163 -17.66 36.51 -19.37
CA ALA A 163 -18.43 35.67 -18.46
C ALA A 163 -19.68 34.95 -19.05
N ALA A 164 -19.74 34.70 -20.36
CA ALA A 164 -20.90 34.12 -21.03
C ALA A 164 -20.73 32.63 -21.45
N THR A 165 -19.58 32.00 -21.24
CA THR A 165 -19.34 30.59 -21.62
C THR A 165 -19.35 29.58 -20.46
N LEU A 166 -19.61 30.01 -19.22
CA LEU A 166 -19.65 29.12 -18.04
C LEU A 166 -20.97 28.35 -17.85
N ALA A 167 -21.86 28.33 -18.84
CA ALA A 167 -23.13 27.58 -18.76
C ALA A 167 -23.11 26.21 -19.47
N ALA A 168 -22.06 25.89 -20.25
CA ALA A 168 -21.99 24.66 -21.05
C ALA A 168 -20.73 23.82 -20.73
N ALA A 169 -20.50 23.53 -19.45
CA ALA A 169 -19.55 22.51 -19.02
C ALA A 169 -19.92 21.90 -17.66
N ARG A 170 -21.21 21.62 -17.46
CA ARG A 170 -21.60 20.49 -16.60
C ARG A 170 -21.40 19.22 -17.43
N ALA A 171 -20.15 18.84 -17.64
CA ALA A 171 -19.85 17.48 -18.04
C ALA A 171 -20.42 16.57 -16.96
N ALA A 172 -21.43 15.78 -17.34
CA ALA A 172 -22.06 14.80 -16.50
C ALA A 172 -20.97 13.95 -15.85
N ALA A 173 -21.01 13.83 -14.52
CA ALA A 173 -20.21 12.87 -13.80
C ALA A 173 -20.35 11.50 -14.50
N PRO A 174 -19.26 10.74 -14.69
CA PRO A 174 -19.37 9.42 -15.32
C PRO A 174 -20.37 8.58 -14.53
N ASN A 175 -21.41 8.11 -15.22
CA ASN A 175 -22.36 7.16 -14.65
C ASN A 175 -21.57 5.91 -14.24
N PRO A 176 -21.65 5.47 -12.96
CA PRO A 176 -20.97 4.26 -12.55
C PRO A 176 -21.53 3.07 -13.34
N ALA A 177 -20.63 2.25 -13.87
CA ALA A 177 -20.96 1.01 -14.56
C ALA A 177 -21.88 0.13 -13.68
N PRO A 178 -22.81 -0.65 -14.26
CA PRO A 178 -23.91 -1.28 -13.52
C PRO A 178 -23.51 -2.36 -12.50
N ASN A 179 -22.22 -2.66 -12.30
CA ASN A 179 -21.76 -3.73 -11.39
C ASN A 179 -20.71 -3.27 -10.35
N ALA A 180 -20.54 -1.97 -10.13
CA ALA A 180 -19.67 -1.48 -9.07
C ALA A 180 -20.41 -1.51 -7.72
N ALA A 181 -20.11 -2.51 -6.89
CA ALA A 181 -20.54 -2.63 -5.50
C ALA A 181 -19.88 -1.55 -4.61
N VAL A 182 -20.07 -0.28 -4.96
CA VAL A 182 -19.63 0.87 -4.18
C VAL A 182 -20.73 1.16 -3.17
N ASN A 183 -20.59 0.58 -1.99
CA ASN A 183 -21.22 0.98 -0.73
C ASN A 183 -22.73 1.31 -0.80
N ALA A 184 -23.57 0.28 -0.66
CA ALA A 184 -24.99 0.40 -0.33
C ALA A 184 -25.23 0.86 1.14
N PHE A 185 -24.46 1.84 1.62
CA PHE A 185 -24.43 2.21 3.04
C PHE A 185 -25.60 3.09 3.51
N ASN A 186 -26.57 3.45 2.64
CA ASN A 186 -27.48 4.54 2.99
C ASN A 186 -28.99 4.34 2.73
N ARG A 187 -29.45 3.11 2.44
CA ARG A 187 -30.90 2.77 2.48
C ARG A 187 -31.20 1.27 2.51
N LEU A 188 -30.26 0.43 2.10
CA LEU A 188 -30.44 -1.03 1.96
C LEU A 188 -29.83 -1.84 3.11
N LEU A 189 -29.10 -1.21 4.03
CA LEU A 189 -28.69 -1.88 5.26
C LEU A 189 -29.91 -2.00 6.17
N LYS A 190 -30.43 -3.22 6.31
CA LYS A 190 -31.35 -3.55 7.39
C LYS A 190 -30.71 -3.07 8.70
N PRO A 191 -31.47 -2.39 9.59
CA PRO A 191 -30.96 -2.03 10.90
C PRO A 191 -30.31 -3.25 11.54
N VAL A 192 -29.04 -3.11 11.94
CA VAL A 192 -28.35 -4.18 12.66
C VAL A 192 -29.02 -4.32 14.01
N GLY A 193 -29.97 -5.25 14.12
CA GLY A 193 -30.73 -5.49 15.36
C GLY A 193 -29.86 -5.96 16.53
N ARG A 194 -28.60 -6.34 16.26
CA ARG A 194 -27.60 -6.74 17.25
C ARG A 194 -26.20 -6.43 16.71
N PHE A 195 -25.31 -5.90 17.56
CA PHE A 195 -23.89 -5.73 17.24
C PHE A 195 -23.12 -7.05 17.41
N ASN A 196 -22.00 -7.21 16.69
CA ASN A 196 -21.10 -8.35 16.81
C ASN A 196 -21.80 -9.72 16.62
N ARG A 197 -22.66 -9.81 15.60
CA ARG A 197 -23.48 -10.99 15.28
C ARG A 197 -22.62 -12.22 14.94
N PRO A 198 -23.10 -13.44 15.20
CA PRO A 198 -22.46 -14.67 14.74
C PRO A 198 -22.21 -14.69 13.23
N ALA A 199 -21.24 -15.48 12.78
CA ALA A 199 -20.85 -15.55 11.37
C ALA A 199 -22.01 -15.93 10.45
N VAL A 200 -22.87 -16.88 10.87
CA VAL A 200 -24.09 -17.30 10.15
C VAL A 200 -25.09 -16.16 9.91
N GLU A 201 -25.02 -15.13 10.74
CA GLU A 201 -25.92 -13.98 10.70
C GLU A 201 -25.28 -12.76 10.04
N SER A 202 -24.00 -12.82 9.69
CA SER A 202 -23.26 -11.65 9.21
C SER A 202 -23.65 -11.20 7.80
N GLY A 203 -24.32 -12.07 7.03
CA GLY A 203 -24.63 -11.85 5.61
C GLY A 203 -23.42 -11.94 4.68
N ILE A 204 -22.26 -12.32 5.21
CA ILE A 204 -21.00 -12.51 4.46
C ILE A 204 -20.67 -14.00 4.32
N HIS A 205 -21.00 -14.80 5.34
CA HIS A 205 -20.73 -16.24 5.34
C HIS A 205 -21.97 -17.01 4.87
N ASP A 206 -21.73 -18.16 4.24
CA ASP A 206 -22.79 -19.11 3.89
C ASP A 206 -23.41 -19.68 5.17
N PRO A 207 -24.70 -19.40 5.45
CA PRO A 207 -25.35 -19.87 6.67
C PRO A 207 -25.63 -21.37 6.65
N THR A 208 -25.58 -22.02 5.48
CA THR A 208 -25.85 -23.45 5.31
C THR A 208 -24.59 -24.32 5.51
N ASN A 209 -23.43 -23.71 5.62
CA ASN A 209 -22.17 -24.41 5.81
C ASN A 209 -21.92 -24.70 7.30
N ASP A 210 -21.74 -25.98 7.65
CA ASP A 210 -21.44 -26.44 9.00
C ASP A 210 -20.21 -25.77 9.62
N MET A 211 -19.20 -25.42 8.81
CA MET A 211 -18.01 -24.73 9.29
C MET A 211 -18.30 -23.28 9.72
N THR A 212 -19.33 -22.64 9.15
CA THR A 212 -19.75 -21.29 9.57
C THR A 212 -20.33 -21.33 10.99
N LEU A 213 -21.02 -22.41 11.36
CA LEU A 213 -21.58 -22.60 12.70
C LEU A 213 -20.49 -22.82 13.76
N GLN A 214 -19.31 -23.29 13.37
CA GLN A 214 -18.18 -23.51 14.28
C GLN A 214 -17.38 -22.23 14.58
N LEU A 215 -17.58 -21.16 13.80
CA LEU A 215 -16.86 -19.91 14.03
C LEU A 215 -17.33 -19.25 15.32
N GLN A 216 -16.36 -18.87 16.17
CA GLN A 216 -16.66 -18.13 17.40
C GLN A 216 -17.38 -16.81 17.08
N PRO A 217 -18.54 -16.53 17.70
CA PRO A 217 -19.21 -15.26 17.51
C PRO A 217 -18.35 -14.09 18.00
N PRO A 218 -18.27 -12.98 17.25
CA PRO A 218 -17.52 -11.80 17.67
C PRO A 218 -17.97 -11.25 19.04
N ALA A 219 -19.26 -11.35 19.38
CA ALA A 219 -19.75 -10.92 20.69
C ALA A 219 -19.10 -11.67 21.86
N VAL A 220 -18.73 -12.94 21.66
CA VAL A 220 -18.03 -13.75 22.67
C VAL A 220 -16.56 -13.34 22.71
N ALA A 221 -15.91 -13.25 21.56
CA ALA A 221 -14.50 -12.85 21.47
C ALA A 221 -14.24 -11.47 22.10
N PHE A 222 -15.16 -10.53 21.91
CA PHE A 222 -15.02 -9.15 22.40
C PHE A 222 -15.60 -8.94 23.80
N ALA A 223 -16.11 -9.99 24.46
CA ALA A 223 -16.82 -9.86 25.74
C ALA A 223 -15.96 -9.15 26.81
N ALA A 224 -14.68 -9.53 26.92
CA ALA A 224 -13.73 -9.00 27.90
C ALA A 224 -13.10 -7.65 27.51
N LEU A 225 -13.29 -7.18 26.27
CA LEU A 225 -12.67 -5.94 25.80
C LEU A 225 -13.40 -4.71 26.35
N PRO A 226 -12.66 -3.62 26.64
CA PRO A 226 -13.21 -2.31 26.94
C PRO A 226 -14.33 -1.91 25.98
N LYS A 227 -15.43 -1.39 26.53
CA LYS A 227 -16.61 -1.02 25.75
C LYS A 227 -16.55 0.44 25.32
N SER A 228 -17.09 0.69 24.14
CA SER A 228 -17.37 2.03 23.61
C SER A 228 -18.87 2.19 23.36
N PRO A 229 -19.45 3.39 23.54
CA PRO A 229 -20.80 3.67 23.04
C PRO A 229 -20.85 3.76 21.50
N ALA A 230 -19.68 3.71 20.85
CA ALA A 230 -19.50 4.00 19.44
C ALA A 230 -19.10 2.75 18.64
N GLY A 231 -19.33 2.77 17.32
CA GLY A 231 -18.85 1.73 16.40
C GLY A 231 -19.43 0.34 16.68
N ASN A 232 -18.56 -0.66 16.78
CA ASN A 232 -18.94 -2.04 17.12
C ASN A 232 -18.97 -2.32 18.64
N HIS A 233 -19.08 -1.28 19.46
CA HIS A 233 -19.07 -1.33 20.93
C HIS A 233 -17.77 -1.83 21.58
N VAL A 234 -16.66 -1.78 20.85
CA VAL A 234 -15.32 -2.07 21.38
C VAL A 234 -14.51 -0.78 21.32
N ASP A 235 -13.87 -0.43 22.43
CA ASP A 235 -12.85 0.61 22.46
C ASP A 235 -11.50 -0.03 22.11
N TRP A 236 -11.17 -0.03 20.82
CA TRP A 236 -9.96 -0.66 20.30
C TRP A 236 -8.68 0.02 20.78
N VAL A 237 -8.69 1.34 20.91
CA VAL A 237 -7.51 2.10 21.39
C VAL A 237 -7.24 1.73 22.84
N LYS A 238 -8.27 1.77 23.70
CA LYS A 238 -8.12 1.35 25.11
C LYS A 238 -7.77 -0.12 25.25
N SER A 239 -8.24 -0.97 24.34
CA SER A 239 -7.88 -2.40 24.32
C SER A 239 -6.40 -2.62 24.02
N LEU A 240 -5.83 -1.85 23.09
CA LEU A 240 -4.40 -1.89 22.76
C LEU A 240 -3.54 -1.28 23.88
N ASP A 241 -3.88 -0.08 24.33
CA ASP A 241 -3.15 0.63 25.40
C ASP A 241 -3.14 -0.19 26.71
N GLY A 242 -4.28 -0.81 27.03
CA GLY A 242 -4.44 -1.66 28.20
C GLY A 242 -3.91 -3.08 28.03
N LYS A 243 -3.33 -3.43 26.87
CA LYS A 243 -2.86 -4.79 26.52
C LYS A 243 -3.93 -5.88 26.69
N ALA A 244 -5.20 -5.53 26.52
CA ALA A 244 -6.30 -6.49 26.50
C ALA A 244 -6.27 -7.36 25.24
N ILE A 245 -5.57 -6.90 24.20
CA ILE A 245 -5.22 -7.65 23.00
C ILE A 245 -3.72 -7.51 22.71
N GLU A 246 -3.14 -8.56 22.15
CA GLU A 246 -1.74 -8.59 21.72
C GLU A 246 -1.71 -8.93 20.22
N PRO A 247 -1.80 -7.90 19.34
CA PRO A 247 -1.79 -8.12 17.92
C PRO A 247 -0.51 -8.80 17.44
N ARG A 248 -0.69 -9.76 16.54
CA ARG A 248 0.41 -10.27 15.73
C ARG A 248 0.60 -9.39 14.52
N TRP A 249 1.85 -9.01 14.25
CA TRP A 249 2.24 -8.13 13.15
C TRP A 249 2.54 -8.86 11.86
N ASP A 250 3.09 -10.07 11.99
CA ASP A 250 3.27 -10.98 10.89
C ASP A 250 2.67 -12.36 11.22
N ARG A 251 2.18 -13.03 10.17
CA ARG A 251 1.55 -14.35 10.30
C ARG A 251 2.55 -15.46 10.56
N LEU A 252 3.78 -15.33 10.07
CA LEU A 252 4.85 -16.33 10.12
C LEU A 252 5.95 -15.94 11.11
N ASP A 253 6.30 -14.67 11.20
CA ASP A 253 7.31 -14.18 12.12
C ASP A 253 6.66 -13.68 13.42
N SER A 254 6.92 -14.36 14.53
CA SER A 254 6.45 -13.96 15.85
C SER A 254 7.25 -12.81 16.46
N ALA A 255 8.45 -12.52 15.93
CA ALA A 255 9.30 -11.43 16.38
C ALA A 255 9.10 -10.13 15.58
N ALA A 256 8.29 -10.17 14.51
CA ALA A 256 7.95 -9.00 13.74
C ALA A 256 7.32 -7.92 14.63
N ALA A 257 7.84 -6.69 14.51
CA ALA A 257 7.38 -5.55 15.29
C ALA A 257 6.56 -4.59 14.44
N ALA A 258 5.66 -3.88 15.10
CA ALA A 258 4.87 -2.82 14.51
C ALA A 258 5.75 -1.69 13.94
N VAL A 259 5.38 -1.18 12.77
CA VAL A 259 5.86 0.12 12.29
C VAL A 259 4.86 1.17 12.76
N VAL A 260 4.99 1.59 14.03
CA VAL A 260 4.13 2.64 14.59
C VAL A 260 4.64 3.99 14.16
N MET A 261 3.76 4.80 13.57
CA MET A 261 4.10 6.14 13.14
C MET A 261 3.40 7.17 14.01
N ASP A 262 4.15 7.79 14.91
CA ASP A 262 3.63 8.83 15.80
C ASP A 262 3.61 10.21 15.13
N LEU A 263 2.62 10.40 14.25
CA LEU A 263 2.39 11.71 13.63
C LEU A 263 0.91 12.02 13.47
N ASN A 264 0.58 13.30 13.64
CA ASN A 264 -0.76 13.82 13.45
C ASN A 264 -0.83 14.58 12.12
N ILE A 265 -1.74 14.16 11.24
CA ILE A 265 -2.11 14.94 10.07
C ILE A 265 -3.29 15.83 10.45
N VAL A 266 -3.09 17.13 10.33
CA VAL A 266 -4.14 18.11 10.51
C VAL A 266 -4.70 18.49 9.15
N ARG A 267 -6.02 18.37 8.99
CA ARG A 267 -6.75 18.86 7.83
C ARG A 267 -7.54 20.09 8.23
N GLU A 268 -7.17 21.20 7.63
CA GLU A 268 -7.89 22.45 7.76
C GLU A 268 -9.27 22.34 7.12
N VAL A 269 -10.29 22.79 7.83
CA VAL A 269 -11.67 22.77 7.35
C VAL A 269 -12.13 24.19 7.03
N LYS A 270 -12.76 24.39 5.87
CA LYS A 270 -13.40 25.66 5.54
C LYS A 270 -14.72 25.75 6.31
N GLY A 271 -14.88 26.77 7.16
CA GLY A 271 -16.08 26.96 7.99
C GLY A 271 -15.77 27.26 9.46
N SER A 272 -16.78 27.16 10.33
CA SER A 272 -16.68 27.43 11.78
C SER A 272 -16.25 26.22 12.62
N MET A 273 -16.33 25.01 12.07
CA MET A 273 -15.93 23.80 12.77
C MET A 273 -14.41 23.75 12.97
N PRO A 274 -13.91 23.19 14.09
CA PRO A 274 -12.48 22.99 14.31
C PRO A 274 -11.81 22.18 13.19
N ASP A 275 -10.49 22.19 13.12
CA ASP A 275 -9.75 21.38 12.16
C ASP A 275 -9.77 19.90 12.54
N VAL A 276 -9.69 19.05 11.53
CA VAL A 276 -9.75 17.60 11.71
C VAL A 276 -8.35 17.08 11.97
N VAL A 277 -8.20 16.25 13.00
CA VAL A 277 -6.93 15.57 13.31
C VAL A 277 -7.06 14.10 12.97
N TYR A 278 -6.09 13.60 12.21
CA TYR A 278 -5.88 12.18 11.97
C TYR A 278 -4.57 11.75 12.61
N PRO A 279 -4.61 10.96 13.70
CA PRO A 279 -3.41 10.49 14.34
C PRO A 279 -2.97 9.14 13.75
N HIS A 280 -1.79 9.06 13.16
CA HIS A 280 -1.28 7.81 12.59
C HIS A 280 -1.01 6.77 13.67
N LYS A 281 -0.56 7.16 14.86
CA LYS A 281 -0.18 6.25 15.96
C LYS A 281 -1.25 5.17 16.18
N GLN A 282 -2.46 5.58 16.56
CA GLN A 282 -3.57 4.67 16.87
C GLN A 282 -4.03 3.84 15.66
N HIS A 283 -3.75 4.30 14.43
CA HIS A 283 -4.08 3.54 13.23
C HIS A 283 -2.99 2.52 12.89
N THR A 284 -1.71 2.88 13.11
CA THR A 284 -0.54 2.02 12.85
C THR A 284 -0.17 1.08 14.01
N GLU A 285 -0.81 1.26 15.17
CA GLU A 285 -0.72 0.37 16.34
C GLU A 285 -1.44 -0.97 16.15
N TRP A 286 -2.09 -1.18 15.01
CA TRP A 286 -2.55 -2.50 14.62
C TRP A 286 -2.61 -2.68 13.10
N LEU A 287 -2.78 -1.60 12.33
CA LEU A 287 -2.87 -1.68 10.88
C LEU A 287 -1.53 -1.39 10.22
N ASP A 288 -1.32 -2.03 9.07
CA ASP A 288 -0.18 -1.76 8.20
C ASP A 288 -0.50 -0.62 7.22
N CYS A 289 0.55 -0.01 6.65
CA CYS A 289 0.43 1.05 5.66
C CYS A 289 -0.47 0.66 4.48
N SER A 290 -0.41 -0.62 4.07
CA SER A 290 -1.17 -1.17 2.95
C SER A 290 -2.69 -1.21 3.20
N ASN A 291 -3.14 -1.19 4.46
CA ASN A 291 -4.57 -1.12 4.77
C ASN A 291 -5.18 0.22 4.32
N CYS A 292 -4.37 1.26 4.19
CA CYS A 292 -4.82 2.62 3.87
C CYS A 292 -4.31 3.11 2.50
N HIS A 293 -3.07 2.80 2.16
CA HIS A 293 -2.38 3.34 0.99
C HIS A 293 -2.13 2.28 -0.09
N PRO A 294 -2.23 2.64 -1.38
CA PRO A 294 -2.69 3.93 -1.92
C PRO A 294 -4.21 4.01 -2.14
N ALA A 295 -4.94 2.91 -1.90
CA ALA A 295 -6.32 2.76 -2.35
C ALA A 295 -7.30 3.74 -1.69
N ILE A 296 -7.21 3.91 -0.37
CA ILE A 296 -8.10 4.83 0.37
C ILE A 296 -7.50 6.22 0.36
N PHE A 297 -6.21 6.32 0.66
CA PHE A 297 -5.46 7.57 0.71
C PHE A 297 -4.21 7.49 -0.17
N VAL A 298 -3.90 8.56 -0.88
CA VAL A 298 -2.61 8.69 -1.58
C VAL A 298 -1.60 9.23 -0.57
N PRO A 299 -0.40 8.62 -0.39
CA PRO A 299 0.60 9.09 0.57
C PRO A 299 1.34 10.33 0.04
N GLN A 300 0.58 11.38 -0.30
CA GLN A 300 1.08 12.63 -0.85
C GLN A 300 0.28 13.80 -0.29
N LYS A 301 1.00 14.84 0.18
CA LYS A 301 0.40 16.06 0.71
C LYS A 301 -0.51 16.70 -0.35
N GLY A 302 -1.74 17.03 0.03
CA GLY A 302 -2.72 17.67 -0.85
C GLY A 302 -3.40 16.76 -1.89
N ALA A 303 -2.96 15.51 -2.07
CA ALA A 303 -3.54 14.59 -3.06
C ALA A 303 -4.91 14.03 -2.63
N ASN A 304 -5.23 14.06 -1.33
CA ASN A 304 -6.48 13.52 -0.80
C ASN A 304 -7.56 14.59 -0.67
N GLN A 305 -8.51 14.58 -1.60
CA GLN A 305 -9.76 15.32 -1.45
C GLN A 305 -10.73 14.51 -0.59
N ILE A 306 -11.11 15.07 0.55
CA ILE A 306 -12.02 14.48 1.53
C ILE A 306 -13.12 15.49 1.81
N SER A 307 -14.37 15.04 1.68
CA SER A 307 -15.57 15.80 2.02
C SER A 307 -16.46 14.98 2.94
N MET A 308 -17.32 15.64 3.71
CA MET A 308 -18.33 14.93 4.51
C MET A 308 -19.22 14.04 3.64
N ALA A 309 -19.56 14.48 2.42
CA ALA A 309 -20.30 13.66 1.46
C ALA A 309 -19.54 12.37 1.12
N SER A 310 -18.24 12.43 0.82
CA SER A 310 -17.44 11.23 0.55
C SER A 310 -17.36 10.29 1.75
N ILE A 311 -17.29 10.84 2.96
CA ILE A 311 -17.26 10.07 4.21
C ILE A 311 -18.59 9.34 4.42
N LEU A 312 -19.72 10.02 4.24
CA LEU A 312 -21.06 9.42 4.35
C LEU A 312 -21.32 8.35 3.28
N LEU A 313 -20.65 8.42 2.13
CA LEU A 313 -20.67 7.40 1.08
C LEU A 313 -19.72 6.22 1.34
N GLY A 314 -19.11 6.15 2.52
CA GLY A 314 -18.20 5.08 2.91
C GLY A 314 -16.84 5.14 2.23
N GLN A 315 -16.44 6.31 1.74
CA GLN A 315 -15.11 6.56 1.16
C GLN A 315 -14.21 7.28 2.16
N LYS A 316 -12.89 7.26 1.93
CA LYS A 316 -11.90 7.93 2.78
C LYS A 316 -12.06 7.48 4.24
N CYS A 317 -12.25 8.40 5.18
CA CYS A 317 -12.47 8.08 6.61
C CYS A 317 -13.70 7.18 6.82
N GLY A 318 -14.73 7.29 5.96
CA GLY A 318 -15.95 6.49 6.03
C GLY A 318 -15.77 5.02 5.68
N VAL A 319 -14.59 4.60 5.20
CA VAL A 319 -14.28 3.17 5.03
C VAL A 319 -14.31 2.46 6.39
N CYS A 320 -13.89 3.16 7.45
CA CYS A 320 -13.73 2.61 8.80
C CYS A 320 -14.69 3.22 9.84
N HIS A 321 -14.89 4.55 9.83
CA HIS A 321 -15.76 5.24 10.79
C HIS A 321 -17.23 4.89 10.55
N GLY A 322 -17.93 4.44 11.60
CA GLY A 322 -19.29 3.91 11.53
C GLY A 322 -19.38 2.39 11.27
N LYS A 323 -18.24 1.71 11.10
CA LYS A 323 -18.16 0.23 11.02
C LYS A 323 -17.32 -0.34 12.16
N VAL A 324 -16.05 0.05 12.21
CA VAL A 324 -15.06 -0.44 13.18
C VAL A 324 -14.62 0.64 14.16
N ALA A 325 -14.74 1.91 13.76
CA ALA A 325 -14.50 3.07 14.62
C ALA A 325 -15.81 3.83 14.90
N PHE A 326 -15.73 4.86 15.76
CA PHE A 326 -16.86 5.68 16.14
C PHE A 326 -17.66 6.23 14.95
N PRO A 327 -18.97 6.48 15.11
CA PRO A 327 -19.82 6.90 14.01
C PRO A 327 -19.53 8.34 13.62
N VAL A 328 -19.75 8.64 12.34
CA VAL A 328 -19.51 9.96 11.73
C VAL A 328 -20.42 11.07 12.26
N SER A 329 -21.42 10.73 13.08
CA SER A 329 -22.27 11.68 13.81
C SER A 329 -21.54 12.36 14.98
N GLU A 330 -20.44 11.77 15.47
CA GLU A 330 -19.65 12.32 16.58
C GLU A 330 -18.64 13.35 16.08
N CYS A 331 -19.14 14.49 15.61
CA CYS A 331 -18.34 15.50 14.90
C CYS A 331 -17.05 15.90 15.65
N ARG A 332 -17.13 16.03 16.98
CA ARG A 332 -16.01 16.52 17.81
C ARG A 332 -14.85 15.53 17.96
N LEU A 333 -15.08 14.25 17.71
CA LEU A 333 -14.00 13.25 17.73
C LEU A 333 -13.06 13.42 16.54
N CYS A 334 -13.58 13.87 15.39
CA CYS A 334 -12.78 14.24 14.22
C CYS A 334 -12.27 15.68 14.33
N HIS A 335 -13.18 16.62 14.61
CA HIS A 335 -12.91 18.07 14.68
C HIS A 335 -12.35 18.45 16.06
N SER A 336 -11.16 17.95 16.36
CA SER A 336 -10.56 18.01 17.70
C SER A 336 -9.50 19.11 17.85
N LYS A 337 -8.98 19.68 16.76
CA LYS A 337 -8.01 20.77 16.83
C LYS A 337 -8.70 22.11 16.63
N LYS A 338 -8.70 22.94 17.67
CA LYS A 338 -9.17 24.33 17.57
C LYS A 338 -8.43 25.07 16.46
N LYS A 339 -9.15 25.93 15.74
CA LYS A 339 -8.55 26.82 14.76
C LYS A 339 -7.60 27.79 15.45
N ALA A 340 -6.52 28.15 14.76
CA ALA A 340 -5.70 29.28 15.19
C ALA A 340 -6.51 30.56 15.00
N ASP A 341 -6.55 31.42 16.03
CA ASP A 341 -7.19 32.72 15.94
C ASP A 341 -6.47 33.57 14.89
N THR A 342 -7.17 33.89 13.80
CA THR A 342 -6.63 34.68 12.67
C THR A 342 -6.35 36.14 13.03
N THR A 343 -6.60 36.57 14.28
CA THR A 343 -6.42 37.95 14.75
C THR A 343 -4.96 38.36 14.97
N VAL A 344 -4.00 37.43 15.04
CA VAL A 344 -2.58 37.79 15.34
C VAL A 344 -1.69 37.83 14.08
N ALA A 345 -2.16 37.35 12.93
CA ALA A 345 -1.34 37.24 11.72
C ALA A 345 -1.40 38.45 10.76
N GLN A 346 -2.26 39.44 11.01
CA GLN A 346 -2.40 40.61 10.12
C GLN A 346 -1.53 41.82 10.49
N GLU A 347 -0.80 41.81 11.61
CA GLU A 347 0.03 42.95 12.05
C GLU A 347 1.52 42.85 11.70
N ARG A 348 1.94 41.84 10.92
CA ARG A 348 3.32 41.76 10.41
C ARG A 348 3.35 41.67 8.90
N LYS A 349 3.07 42.81 8.27
CA LYS A 349 3.62 43.12 6.94
C LYS A 349 4.27 44.51 7.04
N PRO A 350 5.61 44.64 6.96
CA PRO A 350 6.26 45.94 6.85
C PRO A 350 5.92 46.63 5.54
#